data_AF-A0A0G4L5H3-F1
#
_entry.id   AF-A0A0G4L5H3-F1
#
_cell.length_a   1.000
_cell.length_b   1.000
_cell.length_c   1.000
_cell.angle_alpha   90.00
_cell.angle_beta   90.00
_cell.angle_gamma   90.00
#
_symmetry.space_group_name_H-M   'P 1'
#
loop_
_entity.id
_entity.type
_entity.pdbx_description
1 polymer ?
#
loop_
_entity_poly.entity_id
_entity_poly.type
_entity_poly.pdbx_seq_one_letter_code
_entity_poly.pdbx_strand_id
1 'polypeptide(L)'
;MRIVSAKLVLAARVDRIHSSPDGATGEELKSACLERLEKLTEPPPNKGARALPAPDEKLSRKRGGRRARKAKEATAMTELRKAQNRMAFGKEEREVGYGTGEGTVGMGMIGQGSEGKIRNLQVDQRTRAKLSAKNKGWGAASSLGGAASSFRGFGQAGASSMDLRGKGLRTSGVGSSLGGTGTGVASSLAFTPVQGLELVDPKMQAELSRKRKAEEDRWFKGGTFTQ
;
A
#
# COMPACT_ATOMS: atom_id res chain seq x y z
N MET A 1 -7.12 -25.08 3.58
CA MET A 1 -7.60 -24.79 4.95
C MET A 1 -8.88 -23.98 5.01
N ARG A 2 -9.00 -22.79 4.40
CA ARG A 2 -10.22 -21.95 4.53
C ARG A 2 -11.53 -22.62 4.10
N ILE A 3 -11.48 -23.47 3.07
CA ILE A 3 -12.67 -24.17 2.54
C ILE A 3 -13.18 -25.20 3.55
N VAL A 4 -12.30 -26.07 4.05
CA VAL A 4 -12.62 -27.10 5.03
C VAL A 4 -13.07 -26.49 6.36
N SER A 5 -12.36 -25.46 6.86
CA SER A 5 -12.73 -24.82 8.13
C SER A 5 -14.13 -24.22 8.10
N ALA A 6 -14.55 -23.64 6.97
CA ALA A 6 -15.89 -23.07 6.84
C ALA A 6 -16.97 -24.15 6.90
N LYS A 7 -16.76 -25.29 6.22
CA LYS A 7 -17.70 -26.41 6.19
C LYS A 7 -17.73 -27.18 7.52
N LEU A 8 -16.60 -27.29 8.21
CA LEU A 8 -16.50 -27.86 9.56
C LEU A 8 -17.33 -27.07 10.58
N VAL A 9 -17.27 -25.73 10.54
CA VAL A 9 -18.09 -24.89 11.43
C VAL A 9 -19.59 -25.07 11.16
N LEU A 10 -19.99 -25.30 9.90
CA LEU A 10 -21.39 -25.59 9.57
C LEU A 10 -21.83 -26.96 10.09
N ALA A 11 -21.00 -28.00 9.89
CA ALA A 11 -21.26 -29.33 10.42
C ALA A 11 -21.44 -29.30 11.95
N ALA A 12 -20.53 -28.64 12.67
CA ALA A 12 -20.61 -28.50 14.14
C ALA A 12 -21.89 -27.80 14.62
N ARG A 13 -22.48 -26.90 13.82
CA ARG A 13 -23.76 -26.24 14.15
C ARG A 13 -24.95 -27.16 13.94
N VAL A 14 -24.91 -28.00 12.90
CA VAL A 14 -25.92 -29.02 12.62
C VAL A 14 -25.91 -30.08 13.71
N ASP A 15 -24.73 -30.54 14.11
CA ASP A 15 -24.55 -31.51 15.19
C ASP A 15 -25.08 -30.99 16.52
N ARG A 16 -24.84 -29.70 16.83
CA ARG A 16 -25.39 -29.07 18.05
C ARG A 16 -26.91 -29.14 18.12
N ILE A 17 -27.60 -28.96 17.00
CA ILE A 17 -29.07 -28.94 16.92
C ILE A 17 -29.64 -30.37 16.75
N HIS A 18 -28.78 -31.36 16.49
CA HIS A 18 -29.15 -32.75 16.21
C HIS A 18 -30.20 -32.87 15.10
N SER A 19 -30.19 -31.95 14.13
CA SER A 19 -31.22 -31.90 13.08
C SER A 19 -31.05 -33.00 12.02
N SER A 20 -29.88 -33.64 11.94
CA SER A 20 -29.60 -34.73 10.99
C SER A 20 -28.76 -35.83 11.66
N PRO A 21 -29.38 -36.72 12.45
CA PRO A 21 -28.68 -37.82 13.12
C PRO A 21 -28.12 -38.86 12.14
N ASP A 22 -28.69 -38.94 10.93
CA ASP A 22 -28.29 -39.88 9.88
C ASP A 22 -26.93 -39.52 9.21
N GLY A 23 -26.37 -38.35 9.50
CA GLY A 23 -25.08 -37.90 8.95
C GLY A 23 -25.13 -37.40 7.49
N ALA A 24 -26.29 -37.46 6.82
CA ALA A 24 -26.47 -37.07 5.42
C ALA A 24 -25.95 -35.65 5.09
N THR A 25 -26.16 -34.69 6.00
CA THR A 25 -25.67 -33.31 5.84
C THR A 25 -24.14 -33.22 5.89
N GLY A 26 -23.48 -34.05 6.71
CA GLY A 26 -22.02 -34.14 6.77
C GLY A 26 -21.41 -34.69 5.49
N GLU A 27 -22.07 -35.68 4.88
CA GLU A 27 -21.67 -36.24 3.59
C GLU A 27 -21.76 -35.21 2.45
N GLU A 28 -22.82 -34.40 2.42
CA GLU A 28 -22.99 -33.30 1.47
C GLU A 28 -21.90 -32.21 1.64
N LEU A 29 -21.60 -31.83 2.90
CA LEU A 29 -20.56 -30.84 3.16
C LEU A 29 -19.16 -31.35 2.79
N LYS A 30 -18.93 -32.66 2.95
CA LYS A 30 -17.71 -33.36 2.52
C LYS A 30 -17.61 -33.41 1.00
N SER A 31 -18.66 -33.81 0.29
CA SER A 31 -18.66 -33.85 -1.19
C SER A 31 -18.40 -32.47 -1.79
N ALA A 32 -19.04 -31.42 -1.24
CA ALA A 32 -18.79 -30.04 -1.64
C ALA A 32 -17.35 -29.56 -1.35
N CYS A 33 -16.71 -30.06 -0.29
CA CYS A 33 -15.29 -29.80 -0.06
C CYS A 33 -14.42 -30.45 -1.14
N LEU A 34 -14.68 -31.72 -1.45
CA LEU A 34 -13.91 -32.50 -2.41
C LEU A 34 -14.01 -31.93 -3.82
N GLU A 35 -15.23 -31.64 -4.29
CA GLU A 35 -15.47 -31.03 -5.61
C GLU A 35 -14.68 -29.72 -5.77
N ARG A 36 -14.65 -28.89 -4.72
CA ARG A 36 -13.93 -27.61 -4.77
C ARG A 36 -12.41 -27.78 -4.71
N LEU A 37 -11.91 -28.81 -4.03
CA LEU A 37 -10.49 -29.13 -4.00
C LEU A 37 -10.02 -29.70 -5.34
N GLU A 38 -10.82 -30.57 -5.94
CA GLU A 38 -10.57 -31.13 -7.28
C GLU A 38 -10.47 -30.01 -8.32
N LYS A 39 -11.47 -29.13 -8.37
CA LYS A 39 -11.50 -27.96 -9.26
C LYS A 39 -10.33 -26.98 -9.06
N LEU A 40 -9.77 -26.90 -7.86
CA LEU A 40 -8.60 -26.06 -7.57
C LEU A 40 -7.28 -26.74 -7.95
N THR A 41 -7.28 -28.07 -7.99
CA THR A 41 -6.11 -28.87 -8.38
C THR A 41 -6.01 -28.97 -9.90
N GLU A 42 -7.14 -28.95 -10.60
CA GLU A 42 -7.19 -28.87 -12.06
C GLU A 42 -6.40 -27.66 -12.59
N PRO A 43 -5.40 -27.88 -13.46
CA PRO A 43 -4.71 -26.78 -14.11
C PRO A 43 -5.69 -26.00 -15.00
N PRO A 44 -5.53 -24.67 -15.11
CA PRO A 44 -6.41 -23.89 -15.96
C PRO A 44 -6.29 -24.37 -17.42
N PRO A 45 -7.40 -24.47 -18.16
CA PRO A 45 -7.36 -24.89 -19.55
C PRO A 45 -6.50 -23.91 -20.36
N ASN A 46 -5.61 -24.45 -21.19
CA ASN A 46 -4.72 -23.65 -22.01
C ASN A 46 -5.54 -22.89 -23.06
N LYS A 47 -5.78 -21.60 -22.80
CA LYS A 47 -6.28 -20.66 -23.79
C LYS A 47 -5.06 -20.31 -24.63
N GLY A 48 -4.91 -20.98 -25.78
CA GLY A 48 -3.79 -20.77 -26.71
C GLY A 48 -3.57 -19.28 -27.05
N ALA A 49 -2.50 -19.00 -27.80
CA ALA A 49 -2.09 -17.63 -28.11
C ALA A 49 -3.26 -16.80 -28.66
N ARG A 50 -3.61 -15.72 -27.95
CA ARG A 50 -4.60 -14.76 -28.46
C ARG A 50 -3.99 -14.09 -29.68
N ALA A 51 -4.66 -14.24 -30.83
CA ALA A 51 -4.27 -13.54 -32.04
C ALA A 51 -4.22 -12.03 -31.78
N LEU A 52 -3.23 -11.36 -32.37
CA LEU A 52 -3.16 -9.91 -32.37
C LEU A 52 -4.43 -9.36 -33.04
N PRO A 53 -4.93 -8.18 -32.62
CA PRO A 53 -5.97 -7.49 -33.36
C PRO A 53 -5.54 -7.27 -34.81
N ALA A 54 -6.48 -7.39 -35.75
CA ALA A 54 -6.23 -7.11 -37.16
C ALA A 54 -5.61 -5.72 -37.34
N PRO A 55 -4.57 -5.55 -38.20
CA PRO A 55 -3.93 -4.27 -38.50
C PRO A 55 -4.81 -3.24 -39.25
N ASP A 56 -6.07 -3.06 -38.86
CA ASP A 56 -6.99 -2.12 -39.51
C ASP A 56 -6.68 -0.67 -39.10
N GLU A 57 -6.51 0.22 -40.07
CA GLU A 57 -6.34 1.66 -39.83
C GLU A 57 -7.67 2.34 -39.54
N LYS A 58 -8.12 2.27 -38.29
CA LYS A 58 -9.32 2.99 -37.83
C LYS A 58 -8.98 4.44 -37.50
N LEU A 59 -9.78 5.37 -38.03
CA LEU A 59 -9.70 6.79 -37.65
C LEU A 59 -9.81 6.96 -36.12
N SER A 60 -8.82 7.64 -35.53
CA SER A 60 -8.75 7.78 -34.07
C SER A 60 -9.84 8.71 -33.52
N ARG A 61 -10.44 8.34 -32.38
CA ARG A 61 -11.44 9.19 -31.70
C ARG A 61 -10.73 10.34 -30.98
N LYS A 62 -10.99 11.57 -31.40
CA LYS A 62 -10.45 12.79 -30.77
C LYS A 62 -11.12 13.04 -29.41
N ARG A 63 -10.33 13.05 -28.33
CA ARG A 63 -10.77 13.39 -26.96
C ARG A 63 -10.01 14.61 -26.43
N GLY A 64 -10.76 15.58 -25.88
CA GLY A 64 -10.24 16.88 -25.40
C GLY A 64 -10.37 17.16 -23.90
N GLY A 65 -10.90 16.23 -23.09
CA GLY A 65 -11.08 16.42 -21.65
C GLY A 65 -9.77 16.46 -20.85
N ARG A 66 -9.79 17.00 -19.63
CA ARG A 66 -8.61 17.15 -18.75
C ARG A 66 -7.83 15.83 -18.55
N ARG A 67 -8.53 14.72 -18.29
CA ARG A 67 -7.90 13.39 -18.13
C ARG A 67 -7.24 12.91 -19.42
N ALA A 68 -7.89 13.13 -20.57
CA ALA A 68 -7.37 12.75 -21.87
C ALA A 68 -6.14 13.59 -22.25
N ARG A 69 -6.15 14.91 -21.98
CA ARG A 69 -4.99 15.78 -22.13
C ARG A 69 -3.82 15.31 -21.28
N LYS A 70 -4.04 15.07 -19.98
CA LYS A 70 -3.00 14.55 -19.07
C LYS A 70 -2.43 13.19 -19.50
N ALA A 71 -3.26 12.30 -20.03
CA ALA A 71 -2.80 11.00 -20.54
C ALA A 71 -1.97 11.14 -21.82
N LYS A 72 -2.41 12.00 -22.75
CA LYS A 72 -1.65 12.33 -23.96
C LYS A 72 -0.33 13.01 -23.64
N GLU A 73 -0.32 13.95 -22.69
CA GLU A 73 0.89 14.63 -22.21
C GLU A 73 1.88 13.63 -21.61
N ALA A 74 1.42 12.64 -20.83
CA ALA A 74 2.30 11.65 -20.20
C ALA A 74 3.12 10.83 -21.21
N THR A 75 2.56 10.52 -22.38
CA THR A 75 3.23 9.77 -23.44
C THR A 75 3.82 10.65 -24.53
N ALA A 76 3.44 11.93 -24.60
CA ALA A 76 3.93 12.85 -25.61
C ALA A 76 5.40 13.22 -25.34
N MET A 77 6.13 13.44 -26.44
CA MET A 77 7.49 13.96 -26.40
C MET A 77 7.54 15.28 -25.62
N THR A 78 8.46 15.37 -24.69
CA THR A 78 8.68 16.59 -23.89
C THR A 78 9.32 17.67 -24.75
N GLU A 79 9.16 18.93 -24.35
CA GLU A 79 9.83 20.05 -25.04
C GLU A 79 11.36 19.90 -25.01
N LEU A 80 11.91 19.39 -23.90
CA LEU A 80 13.33 19.06 -23.80
C LEU A 80 13.71 18.01 -24.86
N ARG A 81 12.97 16.89 -24.97
CA ARG A 81 13.29 15.87 -25.98
C ARG A 81 13.08 16.37 -27.42
N LYS A 82 12.11 17.26 -27.65
CA LYS A 82 11.95 17.93 -28.96
C LYS A 82 13.14 18.83 -29.29
N ALA A 83 13.70 19.55 -28.32
CA ALA A 83 14.91 20.35 -28.51
C ALA A 83 16.14 19.48 -28.76
N GLN A 84 16.23 18.31 -28.11
CA GLN A 84 17.28 17.33 -28.41
C GLN A 84 17.20 16.83 -29.86
N ASN A 85 15.99 16.54 -30.35
CA ASN A 85 15.77 16.06 -31.71
C ASN A 85 15.94 17.15 -32.79
N ARG A 86 16.17 18.41 -32.41
CA ARG A 86 16.47 19.48 -33.36
C ARG A 86 17.98 19.62 -33.46
N MET A 87 18.49 19.64 -34.68
CA MET A 87 19.91 19.81 -34.98
C MET A 87 20.10 21.18 -35.62
N ALA A 88 21.11 21.93 -35.17
CA ALA A 88 21.47 23.19 -35.82
C ALA A 88 22.46 22.91 -36.95
N PHE A 89 22.07 23.28 -38.17
CA PHE A 89 22.90 23.08 -39.34
C PHE A 89 24.21 23.89 -39.26
N GLY A 90 25.31 23.29 -39.71
CA GLY A 90 26.62 23.95 -39.80
C GLY A 90 27.34 24.17 -38.47
N LYS A 91 26.86 23.58 -37.36
CA LYS A 91 27.52 23.61 -36.05
C LYS A 91 27.65 22.20 -35.51
N GLU A 92 28.81 21.89 -34.94
CA GLU A 92 29.03 20.63 -34.24
C GLU A 92 28.08 20.49 -33.05
N GLU A 93 27.60 19.27 -32.82
CA GLU A 93 26.70 18.98 -31.71
C GLU A 93 27.47 18.85 -30.40
N ARG A 94 26.84 19.25 -29.31
CA ARG A 94 27.36 18.92 -27.99
C ARG A 94 27.00 17.48 -27.67
N GLU A 95 27.99 16.61 -27.60
CA GLU A 95 27.81 15.21 -27.27
C GLU A 95 28.00 14.95 -25.77
N VAL A 96 27.27 13.97 -25.23
CA VAL A 96 27.41 13.47 -23.87
C VAL A 96 27.50 11.94 -23.92
N GLY A 97 28.23 11.33 -22.98
CA GLY A 97 28.33 9.87 -22.87
C GLY A 97 29.64 9.25 -23.34
N TYR A 98 30.70 10.06 -23.50
CA TYR A 98 32.05 9.53 -23.67
C TYR A 98 32.42 8.61 -22.48
N GLY A 99 32.55 7.31 -22.73
CA GLY A 99 33.17 6.35 -21.81
C GLY A 99 32.24 5.49 -20.92
N THR A 100 30.91 5.60 -21.02
CA THR A 100 29.97 4.78 -20.22
C THR A 100 29.12 3.79 -21.04
N GLY A 101 29.40 3.63 -22.34
CA GLY A 101 28.71 2.71 -23.25
C GLY A 101 29.24 2.70 -24.69
N GLU A 102 28.46 2.11 -25.61
CA GLU A 102 28.81 1.81 -27.02
C GLU A 102 28.80 3.03 -27.97
N GLY A 103 28.35 4.22 -27.54
CA GLY A 103 28.32 5.39 -28.43
C GLY A 103 28.06 6.72 -27.74
N THR A 104 28.27 7.81 -28.51
CA THR A 104 28.02 9.19 -28.09
C THR A 104 26.55 9.56 -28.35
N VAL A 105 25.95 10.33 -27.45
CA VAL A 105 24.59 10.84 -27.62
C VAL A 105 24.64 12.33 -27.89
N GLY A 106 24.22 12.73 -29.08
CA GLY A 106 24.03 14.13 -29.47
C GLY A 106 22.94 14.80 -28.64
N MET A 107 23.24 16.00 -28.13
CA MET A 107 22.28 16.83 -27.40
C MET A 107 21.49 17.78 -28.30
N GLY A 108 21.78 17.80 -29.62
CA GLY A 108 21.14 18.68 -30.59
C GLY A 108 21.19 20.14 -30.14
N MET A 109 20.04 20.82 -30.15
CA MET A 109 19.94 22.21 -29.69
C MET A 109 20.02 22.40 -28.16
N ILE A 110 20.02 21.32 -27.36
CA ILE A 110 20.16 21.44 -25.90
C ILE A 110 21.58 21.86 -25.55
N GLY A 111 21.72 23.02 -24.93
CA GLY A 111 23.01 23.56 -24.51
C GLY A 111 23.80 24.27 -25.60
N GLN A 112 23.27 24.37 -26.82
CA GLN A 112 23.86 25.12 -27.93
C GLN A 112 23.49 26.62 -27.90
N GLY A 113 22.44 26.98 -27.15
CA GLY A 113 21.96 28.35 -26.99
C GLY A 113 22.66 29.11 -25.87
N SER A 114 23.66 29.92 -26.24
CA SER A 114 24.21 31.08 -25.52
C SER A 114 24.65 30.89 -24.06
N GLU A 115 25.97 30.93 -23.86
CA GLU A 115 26.62 31.32 -22.62
C GLU A 115 25.95 32.59 -22.04
N GLY A 116 25.22 32.46 -20.94
CA GLY A 116 24.68 33.59 -20.18
C GLY A 116 23.15 33.69 -20.05
N LYS A 117 22.34 32.91 -20.79
CA LYS A 117 20.89 32.86 -20.57
C LYS A 117 20.54 31.79 -19.52
N ILE A 118 20.25 32.23 -18.30
CA ILE A 118 19.96 31.37 -17.12
C ILE A 118 18.66 30.54 -17.27
N ARG A 119 17.75 30.94 -18.18
CA ARG A 119 16.47 30.25 -18.37
C ARG A 119 16.62 29.05 -19.30
N ASN A 120 17.11 27.95 -18.73
CA ASN A 120 17.10 26.64 -19.38
C ASN A 120 15.67 26.15 -19.61
N LEU A 121 15.48 25.27 -20.61
CA LEU A 121 14.22 24.56 -20.82
C LEU A 121 13.84 23.80 -19.54
N GLN A 122 12.68 24.13 -18.97
CA GLN A 122 12.24 23.53 -17.72
C GLN A 122 11.96 22.04 -17.89
N VAL A 123 12.53 21.21 -17.01
CA VAL A 123 12.22 19.78 -16.94
C VAL A 123 10.79 19.59 -16.47
N ASP A 124 9.99 18.90 -17.27
CA ASP A 124 8.59 18.60 -16.94
C ASP A 124 8.51 17.63 -15.75
N GLN A 125 7.79 18.00 -14.69
CA GLN A 125 7.62 17.18 -13.50
C GLN A 125 6.94 15.82 -13.76
N ARG A 126 6.29 15.65 -14.92
CA ARG A 126 5.71 14.37 -15.33
C ARG A 126 6.74 13.29 -15.64
N THR A 127 7.95 13.66 -16.02
CA THR A 127 9.00 12.70 -16.42
C THR A 127 9.67 12.03 -15.23
N ARG A 128 9.43 12.53 -14.01
CA ARG A 128 9.89 11.87 -12.79
C ARG A 128 9.32 10.45 -12.71
N ALA A 129 10.20 9.47 -12.55
CA ALA A 129 9.83 8.07 -12.41
C ALA A 129 8.85 7.90 -11.24
N LYS A 130 7.75 7.19 -11.48
CA LYS A 130 6.74 6.86 -10.47
C LYS A 130 6.53 5.37 -10.42
N LEU A 131 6.37 4.84 -9.21
CA LEU A 131 6.03 3.44 -9.00
C LEU A 131 4.62 3.14 -9.53
N SER A 132 4.48 1.96 -10.14
CA SER A 132 3.18 1.40 -10.52
C SER A 132 2.29 1.21 -9.30
N ALA A 133 0.97 1.22 -9.50
CA ALA A 133 0.00 1.00 -8.42
C ALA A 133 0.26 -0.31 -7.65
N LYS A 134 0.72 -1.36 -8.35
CA LYS A 134 1.05 -2.66 -7.75
C LYS A 134 2.36 -2.65 -6.95
N ASN A 135 3.25 -1.71 -7.26
CA ASN A 135 4.60 -1.62 -6.69
C ASN A 135 4.75 -0.39 -5.79
N LYS A 136 3.65 0.21 -5.34
CA LYS A 136 3.65 1.49 -4.60
C LYS A 136 4.44 1.44 -3.27
N GLY A 137 4.63 0.24 -2.71
CA GLY A 137 5.42 0.00 -1.50
C GLY A 137 6.82 -0.58 -1.74
N TRP A 138 7.21 -0.79 -3.01
CA TRP A 138 8.55 -1.30 -3.33
C TRP A 138 9.54 -0.13 -3.35
N GLY A 139 10.47 -0.09 -2.39
CA GLY A 139 11.50 0.96 -2.29
C GLY A 139 11.16 2.14 -1.37
N ALA A 140 10.06 2.09 -0.61
CA ALA A 140 9.96 2.90 0.60
C ALA A 140 10.77 2.21 1.68
N ALA A 141 11.69 2.93 2.34
CA ALA A 141 12.35 2.42 3.54
C ALA A 141 11.28 1.86 4.47
N SER A 142 11.31 0.54 4.68
CA SER A 142 10.48 -0.13 5.66
C SER A 142 10.88 0.45 7.01
N SER A 143 10.14 1.46 7.47
CA SER A 143 10.10 1.75 8.90
C SER A 143 9.58 0.47 9.53
N LEU A 144 10.50 -0.27 10.12
CA LEU A 144 10.33 -1.41 11.02
C LEU A 144 8.88 -1.49 11.55
N GLY A 145 8.12 -2.52 11.12
CA GLY A 145 6.75 -2.75 11.59
C GLY A 145 5.76 -3.04 10.47
N GLY A 146 5.66 -4.31 10.08
CA GLY A 146 4.64 -4.79 9.16
C GLY A 146 3.23 -4.67 9.75
N ALA A 147 2.55 -3.57 9.44
CA ALA A 147 1.09 -3.50 9.46
C ALA A 147 0.66 -2.50 8.39
N ALA A 148 0.21 -3.02 7.24
CA ALA A 148 -0.70 -2.29 6.38
C ALA A 148 -2.05 -2.16 7.11
N SER A 149 -2.12 -1.28 8.11
CA SER A 149 -3.38 -0.92 8.76
C SER A 149 -4.05 0.18 7.95
N SER A 150 -5.29 -0.09 7.53
CA SER A 150 -6.20 0.86 6.89
C SER A 150 -6.77 1.89 7.89
N PHE A 151 -6.07 2.15 8.99
CA PHE A 151 -6.46 3.12 10.01
C PHE A 151 -5.31 4.12 10.18
N ARG A 152 -5.34 5.21 9.41
CA ARG A 152 -4.61 6.41 9.81
C ARG A 152 -5.44 7.11 10.86
N GLY A 153 -4.79 7.38 12.00
CA GLY A 153 -5.38 8.02 13.17
C GLY A 153 -6.03 9.37 12.87
N PHE A 154 -7.08 9.64 13.63
CA PHE A 154 -7.76 10.93 13.72
C PHE A 154 -6.88 11.83 14.61
N GLY A 155 -6.24 12.85 14.04
CA GLY A 155 -5.38 13.76 14.81
C GLY A 155 -4.52 14.71 13.96
N GLN A 156 -5.06 15.89 13.70
CA GLN A 156 -4.39 17.19 13.50
C GLN A 156 -3.07 17.26 12.71
N ALA A 157 -3.16 17.60 11.41
CA ALA A 157 -2.26 18.56 10.75
C ALA A 157 -2.74 18.91 9.32
N GLY A 158 -2.89 20.21 9.04
CA GLY A 158 -2.60 20.81 7.72
C GLY A 158 -3.65 20.66 6.62
N ALA A 159 -4.27 21.77 6.24
CA ALA A 159 -5.17 21.92 5.11
C ALA A 159 -4.58 21.39 3.79
N SER A 160 -5.18 20.35 3.22
CA SER A 160 -5.26 20.12 1.77
C SER A 160 -6.28 19.02 1.43
N SER A 161 -7.31 19.43 0.69
CA SER A 161 -8.39 18.67 0.03
C SER A 161 -8.28 17.13 0.08
N MET A 162 -9.07 16.51 0.98
CA MET A 162 -9.36 15.08 0.92
C MET A 162 -10.58 14.81 0.03
N ASP A 163 -10.33 14.32 -1.18
CA ASP A 163 -11.36 13.81 -2.10
C ASP A 163 -11.83 12.42 -1.63
N LEU A 164 -12.96 12.38 -0.92
CA LEU A 164 -13.60 11.15 -0.39
C LEU A 164 -14.57 10.48 -1.37
N ARG A 165 -14.67 10.93 -2.62
CA ARG A 165 -15.57 10.31 -3.62
C ARG A 165 -14.90 9.11 -4.30
N GLY A 166 -15.10 7.92 -3.74
CA GLY A 166 -14.98 6.69 -4.54
C GLY A 166 -14.36 5.45 -3.89
N LYS A 167 -14.28 5.34 -2.56
CA LYS A 167 -13.99 4.05 -1.91
C LYS A 167 -15.09 3.72 -0.90
N GLY A 168 -15.88 2.71 -1.26
CA GLY A 168 -16.99 2.22 -0.45
C GLY A 168 -16.54 1.80 0.95
N LEU A 169 -17.28 2.32 1.93
CA LEU A 169 -17.29 1.88 3.31
C LEU A 169 -17.73 0.40 3.32
N ARG A 170 -16.77 -0.51 3.50
CA ARG A 170 -17.11 -1.92 3.69
C ARG A 170 -17.63 -2.06 5.12
N THR A 171 -18.88 -2.45 5.22
CA THR A 171 -19.53 -2.76 6.49
C THR A 171 -18.90 -4.05 7.03
N SER A 172 -18.21 -3.93 8.15
CA SER A 172 -17.95 -5.04 9.07
C SER A 172 -18.45 -4.49 10.41
N GLY A 173 -19.67 -4.81 10.81
CA GLY A 173 -19.99 -6.15 11.30
C GLY A 173 -19.62 -6.16 12.77
N VAL A 174 -20.62 -5.93 13.63
CA VAL A 174 -20.54 -6.05 15.09
C VAL A 174 -19.81 -7.35 15.44
N GLY A 175 -18.62 -7.22 16.04
CA GLY A 175 -17.76 -8.33 16.40
C GLY A 175 -17.07 -8.04 17.72
N SER A 176 -17.51 -8.79 18.74
CA SER A 176 -16.79 -9.26 19.94
C SER A 176 -15.63 -8.41 20.46
N SER A 177 -15.74 -8.03 21.74
CA SER A 177 -14.67 -7.52 22.62
C SER A 177 -13.57 -8.56 22.92
N LEU A 178 -13.05 -9.22 21.89
CA LEU A 178 -11.92 -10.14 21.97
C LEU A 178 -11.05 -9.97 20.72
N GLY A 179 -10.47 -8.78 20.60
CA GLY A 179 -9.69 -8.36 19.43
C GLY A 179 -8.59 -7.39 19.82
N GLY A 180 -7.82 -7.74 20.84
CA GLY A 180 -6.59 -7.05 21.22
C GLY A 180 -5.49 -8.07 21.45
N THR A 181 -4.38 -7.91 20.74
CA THR A 181 -3.05 -8.47 21.08
C THR A 181 -2.90 -9.99 21.08
N GLY A 182 -2.76 -10.57 19.90
CA GLY A 182 -1.90 -11.75 19.71
C GLY A 182 -0.43 -11.35 19.81
N THR A 183 0.01 -10.93 21.00
CA THR A 183 1.41 -10.81 21.46
C THR A 183 1.46 -10.72 22.99
N GLY A 184 0.68 -11.56 23.70
CA GLY A 184 0.71 -11.63 25.18
C GLY A 184 1.99 -12.24 25.78
N VAL A 185 2.99 -12.56 24.96
CA VAL A 185 4.31 -13.12 25.37
C VAL A 185 5.49 -12.33 24.81
N ALA A 186 5.26 -11.20 24.14
CA ALA A 186 6.33 -10.38 23.60
C ALA A 186 6.72 -9.28 24.61
N SER A 187 7.87 -9.43 25.25
CA SER A 187 8.48 -8.40 26.09
C SER A 187 8.81 -7.15 25.25
N SER A 188 8.35 -5.97 25.66
CA SER A 188 8.66 -4.70 24.98
C SER A 188 9.93 -4.08 25.57
N LEU A 189 11.03 -4.04 24.81
CA LEU A 189 12.26 -3.32 25.17
C LEU A 189 12.23 -1.91 24.57
N ALA A 190 12.30 -0.88 25.43
CA ALA A 190 12.38 0.52 25.02
C ALA A 190 13.82 1.03 25.22
N PHE A 191 14.46 1.48 24.14
CA PHE A 191 15.79 2.09 24.21
C PHE A 191 15.64 3.60 24.38
N THR A 192 16.01 4.11 25.55
CA THR A 192 16.13 5.56 25.77
C THR A 192 17.61 5.97 25.77
N PRO A 193 17.96 7.15 25.24
CA PRO A 193 19.35 7.47 24.92
C PRO A 193 20.25 7.83 26.11
N VAL A 194 19.80 7.76 27.37
CA VAL A 194 20.63 8.24 28.51
C VAL A 194 20.72 7.31 29.72
N GLN A 195 19.84 6.33 29.93
CA GLN A 195 20.02 5.31 30.99
C GLN A 195 19.59 3.94 30.46
N GLY A 196 20.39 2.91 30.75
CA GLY A 196 20.46 1.63 30.03
C GLY A 196 19.20 0.75 30.02
N LEU A 197 19.37 -0.47 29.47
CA LEU A 197 18.34 -1.50 29.28
C LEU A 197 17.60 -1.82 30.59
N GLU A 198 16.48 -1.16 30.83
CA GLU A 198 15.59 -1.50 31.94
C GLU A 198 14.58 -2.55 31.48
N LEU A 199 14.68 -3.76 32.05
CA LEU A 199 13.66 -4.79 31.90
C LEU A 199 12.49 -4.43 32.82
N VAL A 200 11.45 -3.83 32.25
CA VAL A 200 10.27 -3.44 33.02
C VAL A 200 9.24 -4.58 32.98
N ASP A 201 9.06 -5.26 34.11
CA ASP A 201 8.01 -6.27 34.28
C ASP A 201 6.64 -5.59 34.46
N PRO A 202 5.65 -5.87 33.58
CA PRO A 202 4.33 -5.22 33.63
C PRO A 202 3.57 -5.44 34.95
N LYS A 203 3.80 -6.57 35.62
CA LYS A 203 3.23 -6.87 36.94
C LYS A 203 3.75 -5.93 38.02
N MET A 204 5.01 -5.53 37.93
CA MET A 204 5.63 -4.63 38.91
C MET A 204 5.08 -3.21 38.75
N GLN A 205 4.85 -2.74 37.53
CA GLN A 205 4.19 -1.45 37.28
C GLN A 205 2.74 -1.41 37.78
N ALA A 206 1.99 -2.51 37.62
CA ALA A 206 0.64 -2.62 38.15
C ALA A 206 0.62 -2.52 39.69
N GLU A 207 1.56 -3.19 40.38
CA GLU A 207 1.70 -3.10 41.84
C GLU A 207 2.17 -1.71 42.31
N LEU A 208 3.13 -1.08 41.62
CA LEU A 208 3.60 0.26 41.95
C LEU A 208 2.52 1.33 41.75
N SER A 209 1.73 1.23 40.68
CA SER A 209 0.61 2.15 40.44
C SER A 209 -0.52 1.92 41.45
N ARG A 210 -0.75 0.69 41.90
CA ARG A 210 -1.68 0.37 42.99
C ARG A 210 -1.22 0.98 44.32
N LYS A 211 0.07 0.86 44.65
CA LYS A 211 0.67 1.47 45.86
C LYS A 211 0.61 3.00 45.81
N ARG A 212 0.93 3.61 44.68
CA ARG A 212 0.87 5.06 44.50
C ARG A 212 -0.56 5.59 44.66
N LYS A 213 -1.55 4.92 44.07
CA LYS A 213 -2.97 5.27 44.26
C LYS A 213 -3.43 5.09 45.71
N ALA A 214 -2.93 4.09 46.43
CA ALA A 214 -3.26 3.89 47.83
C ALA A 214 -2.64 4.97 48.75
N GLU A 215 -1.42 5.43 48.45
CA GLU A 215 -0.80 6.57 49.15
C GLU A 215 -1.49 7.89 48.82
N GLU A 216 -1.86 8.10 47.55
CA GLU A 216 -2.60 9.28 47.10
C GLU A 216 -3.99 9.35 47.74
N ASP A 217 -4.72 8.23 47.79
CA ASP A 217 -5.99 8.14 48.53
C ASP A 217 -5.79 8.34 50.04
N ARG A 218 -4.66 7.91 50.61
CA ARG A 218 -4.34 8.13 52.03
C ARG A 218 -4.05 9.60 52.35
N TRP A 219 -3.49 10.35 51.40
CA TRP A 219 -3.07 11.73 51.62
C TRP A 219 -4.10 12.77 51.17
N PHE A 220 -4.90 12.48 50.14
CA PHE A 220 -5.80 13.46 49.50
C PHE A 220 -7.30 13.18 49.66
N LYS A 221 -7.70 12.03 50.22
CA LYS A 221 -9.13 11.68 50.38
C LYS A 221 -9.73 12.09 51.73
N GLY A 222 -8.89 12.39 52.72
CA GLY A 222 -9.29 12.98 54.01
C GLY A 222 -9.39 14.49 53.90
N GLY A 223 -10.42 14.99 53.22
CA GLY A 223 -10.63 16.41 52.98
C GLY A 223 -10.82 17.20 54.28
N THR A 224 -9.78 17.89 54.71
CA THR A 224 -9.87 19.17 55.44
C THR A 224 -8.80 20.11 54.91
N PHE A 225 -8.92 20.53 53.64
CA PHE A 225 -8.34 21.81 53.23
C PHE A 225 -9.45 22.84 53.42
N THR A 226 -9.39 23.53 54.56
CA THR A 226 -10.30 24.60 54.95
C THR A 226 -9.96 25.90 54.22
N GLN A 227 -11.05 26.57 53.81
CA GLN A 227 -11.24 27.94 53.31
C GLN A 227 -10.87 28.24 51.87
#